data_AF-A0A7W0XGI0-F1
#
_entry.id   AF-A0A7W0XGI0-F1
#
_cell.length_a   1.000
_cell.length_b   1.000
_cell.length_c   1.000
_cell.angle_alpha   90.00
_cell.angle_beta   90.00
_cell.angle_gamma   90.00
#
_symmetry.space_group_name_H-M   'P 1'
#
loop_
_entity.id
_entity.type
_entity.pdbx_description
1 polymer ?
#
loop_
_entity_poly.entity_id
_entity_poly.type
_entity_poly.pdbx_seq_one_letter_code
_entity_poly.pdbx_strand_id
1 'polypeptide(L)'
;IFERDAWFRWRYNIRLQAATAEHWLRGRDLERASKFALQLLDTATQYEAHKYIAVAHRLLAQVAIANGELAEGEKQFNVALSELDHHPSPLVAWKTYADLGRLKSQLGDSPSAREFFAKAAEIVNSIVASVSDEGLRTTFMTSEAVREVLNGAAKSASS
;
A
#
# COMPACT_ATOMS: atom_id res chain seq x y z
N ILE A 1 1.04 -11.88 -35.54
CA ILE A 1 2.11 -11.33 -34.66
C ILE A 1 1.63 -10.06 -33.94
N PHE A 2 0.85 -9.17 -34.58
CA PHE A 2 0.35 -7.93 -33.96
C PHE A 2 -0.74 -8.06 -32.88
N GLU A 3 -1.58 -9.12 -32.87
CA GLU A 3 -2.64 -9.27 -31.85
C GLU A 3 -2.11 -9.69 -30.47
N ARG A 4 -1.04 -10.48 -30.41
CA ARG A 4 -0.40 -10.88 -29.15
C ARG A 4 0.32 -9.71 -28.45
N ASP A 5 0.79 -8.73 -29.22
CA ASP A 5 1.46 -7.53 -28.69
C ASP A 5 0.48 -6.55 -28.04
N ALA A 6 -0.76 -6.45 -28.56
CA ALA A 6 -1.82 -5.69 -27.91
C ALA A 6 -2.28 -6.36 -26.60
N TRP A 7 -2.31 -7.70 -26.58
CA TRP A 7 -2.81 -8.52 -25.46
C TRP A 7 -2.02 -8.37 -24.15
N PHE A 8 -0.75 -7.95 -24.19
CA PHE A 8 0.09 -7.80 -22.99
C PHE A 8 0.45 -6.35 -22.64
N ARG A 9 0.02 -5.35 -23.42
CA ARG A 9 0.29 -3.92 -23.10
C ARG A 9 -0.25 -3.51 -21.74
N TRP A 10 -1.39 -4.06 -21.33
CA TRP A 10 -1.98 -3.78 -20.02
C TRP A 10 -1.02 -4.12 -18.87
N ARG A 11 -0.16 -5.15 -19.01
CA ARG A 11 0.82 -5.54 -17.97
C ARG A 11 1.90 -4.49 -17.76
N TYR A 12 2.24 -3.72 -18.79
CA TYR A 12 3.15 -2.59 -18.69
C TYR A 12 2.41 -1.35 -18.18
N ASN A 13 1.21 -1.11 -18.71
CA ASN A 13 0.37 0.03 -18.34
C ASN A 13 0.02 0.01 -16.85
N ILE A 14 -0.31 -1.15 -16.27
CA ILE A 14 -0.73 -1.26 -14.87
C ILE A 14 0.38 -0.83 -13.90
N ARG A 15 1.64 -1.18 -14.20
CA ARG A 15 2.80 -0.75 -13.41
C ARG A 15 3.07 0.73 -13.58
N LEU A 16 2.94 1.21 -14.82
CA LEU A 16 3.13 2.62 -15.15
C LEU A 16 2.07 3.48 -14.46
N GLN A 17 0.78 3.13 -14.55
CA GLN A 17 -0.33 3.81 -13.89
C GLN A 17 -0.10 3.90 -12.37
N ALA A 18 0.30 2.80 -11.72
CA ALA A 18 0.64 2.81 -10.29
C ALA A 18 1.80 3.77 -9.98
N ALA A 19 2.91 3.68 -10.72
CA ALA A 19 4.06 4.54 -10.52
C ALA A 19 3.75 6.02 -10.80
N THR A 20 2.94 6.31 -11.81
CA THR A 20 2.52 7.67 -12.17
C THR A 20 1.58 8.25 -11.12
N ALA A 21 0.64 7.47 -10.59
CA ALA A 21 -0.20 7.88 -9.47
C ALA A 21 0.64 8.22 -8.23
N GLU A 22 1.60 7.36 -7.86
CA GLU A 22 2.53 7.62 -6.76
C GLU A 22 3.36 8.89 -6.98
N HIS A 23 3.84 9.11 -8.21
CA HIS A 23 4.61 10.31 -8.55
C HIS A 23 3.80 11.58 -8.32
N TRP A 24 2.58 11.66 -8.85
CA TRP A 24 1.72 12.83 -8.68
C TRP A 24 1.28 13.03 -7.23
N LEU A 25 1.02 11.95 -6.51
CA LEU A 25 0.69 12.00 -5.09
C LEU A 25 1.83 12.63 -4.27
N ARG A 26 3.08 12.21 -4.51
CA ARG A 26 4.26 12.82 -3.88
C ARG A 26 4.43 14.29 -4.26
N GLY A 27 4.07 14.64 -5.50
CA GLY A 27 4.04 16.01 -5.99
C GLY A 27 2.86 16.85 -5.51
N ARG A 28 1.94 16.27 -4.71
CA ARG A 28 0.68 16.91 -4.23
C ARG A 28 -0.28 17.34 -5.35
N ASP A 29 -0.11 16.81 -6.57
CA ASP A 29 -1.09 16.96 -7.65
C ASP A 29 -2.15 15.87 -7.49
N LEU A 30 -3.12 16.13 -6.62
CA LEU A 30 -4.10 15.15 -6.17
C LEU A 30 -5.11 14.79 -7.26
N GLU A 31 -5.39 15.71 -8.19
CA GLU A 31 -6.24 15.46 -9.35
C GLU A 31 -5.60 14.41 -10.28
N ARG A 32 -4.33 14.62 -10.65
CA ARG A 32 -3.62 13.64 -11.50
C ARG A 32 -3.39 12.32 -10.76
N ALA A 33 -3.05 12.37 -9.48
CA ALA A 33 -2.90 11.16 -8.68
C ALA A 33 -4.19 10.32 -8.67
N SER A 34 -5.34 10.96 -8.42
CA SER A 34 -6.66 10.32 -8.45
C SER A 34 -6.95 9.72 -9.83
N LYS A 35 -6.74 10.49 -10.89
CA LYS A 35 -6.97 10.04 -12.27
C LYS A 35 -6.20 8.76 -12.58
N PHE A 36 -4.90 8.71 -12.28
CA PHE A 36 -4.08 7.52 -12.56
C PHE A 36 -4.42 6.35 -11.64
N ALA A 37 -4.81 6.60 -10.38
CA ALA A 37 -5.26 5.55 -9.47
C ALA A 37 -6.61 4.93 -9.93
N LEU A 38 -7.54 5.74 -10.46
CA LEU A 38 -8.79 5.24 -11.04
C LEU A 38 -8.55 4.46 -12.34
N GLN A 39 -7.64 4.93 -13.21
CA GLN A 39 -7.25 4.18 -14.41
C GLN A 39 -6.58 2.84 -14.06
N LEU A 40 -5.75 2.84 -13.00
CA LEU A 40 -5.18 1.62 -12.46
C LEU A 40 -6.28 0.67 -11.98
N LEU A 41 -7.26 1.17 -11.23
CA LEU A 41 -8.37 0.36 -10.74
C LEU A 41 -9.15 -0.26 -11.89
N ASP A 42 -9.56 0.54 -12.87
CA ASP A 42 -10.30 0.09 -14.05
C ASP A 42 -9.54 -1.02 -14.81
N THR A 43 -8.25 -0.79 -15.09
CA THR A 43 -7.40 -1.78 -15.76
C THR A 43 -7.23 -3.04 -14.89
N ALA A 44 -7.00 -2.88 -13.58
CA ALA A 44 -6.79 -4.00 -12.67
C ALA A 44 -8.05 -4.85 -12.51
N THR A 45 -9.22 -4.24 -12.43
CA THR A 45 -10.52 -4.93 -12.37
C THR A 45 -10.83 -5.62 -13.69
N GLN A 46 -10.61 -4.97 -14.84
CA GLN A 46 -10.85 -5.57 -16.15
C GLN A 46 -10.07 -6.88 -16.37
N TYR A 47 -8.83 -6.94 -15.86
CA TYR A 47 -7.94 -8.09 -16.04
C TYR A 47 -7.76 -8.93 -14.77
N GLU A 48 -8.61 -8.74 -13.76
CA GLU A 48 -8.57 -9.47 -12.47
C GLU A 48 -7.17 -9.48 -11.83
N ALA A 49 -6.44 -8.37 -11.98
CA ALA A 49 -5.12 -8.19 -11.42
C ALA A 49 -5.23 -7.77 -9.94
N HIS A 50 -5.72 -8.67 -9.09
CA HIS A 50 -6.08 -8.44 -7.68
C HIS A 50 -5.05 -7.66 -6.85
N LYS A 51 -3.75 -7.97 -7.00
CA LYS A 51 -2.67 -7.19 -6.37
C LYS A 51 -2.77 -5.69 -6.70
N TYR A 52 -3.07 -5.36 -7.95
CA TYR A 52 -3.18 -3.98 -8.42
C TYR A 52 -4.53 -3.34 -8.10
N ILE A 53 -5.59 -4.12 -7.90
CA ILE A 53 -6.84 -3.64 -7.31
C ILE A 53 -6.54 -3.09 -5.90
N ALA A 54 -5.85 -3.88 -5.07
CA ALA A 54 -5.43 -3.44 -3.74
C ALA A 54 -4.50 -2.20 -3.78
N VAL A 55 -3.55 -2.16 -4.71
CA VAL A 55 -2.68 -0.97 -4.90
C VAL A 55 -3.48 0.26 -5.29
N ALA A 56 -4.47 0.13 -6.18
CA ALA A 56 -5.32 1.25 -6.60
C ALA A 56 -6.12 1.82 -5.43
N HIS A 57 -6.78 0.97 -4.64
CA HIS A 57 -7.51 1.38 -3.45
C HIS A 57 -6.59 2.03 -2.41
N ARG A 58 -5.38 1.50 -2.19
CA ARG A 58 -4.38 2.13 -1.32
C ARG A 58 -3.97 3.53 -1.82
N LEU A 59 -3.82 3.73 -3.13
CA LEU A 59 -3.49 5.04 -3.69
C LEU A 59 -4.66 6.03 -3.58
N LEU A 60 -5.89 5.58 -3.86
CA LEU A 60 -7.10 6.39 -3.69
C LEU A 60 -7.28 6.83 -2.24
N ALA A 61 -7.00 5.92 -1.29
CA ALA A 61 -7.00 6.25 0.14
C ALA A 61 -6.03 7.39 0.48
N GLN A 62 -4.80 7.30 -0.02
CA GLN A 62 -3.77 8.32 0.22
C GLN A 62 -4.13 9.67 -0.44
N VAL A 63 -4.75 9.65 -1.62
CA VAL A 63 -5.29 10.85 -2.28
C VAL A 63 -6.40 11.47 -1.43
N ALA A 64 -7.37 10.69 -0.96
CA ALA A 64 -8.46 11.16 -0.12
C ALA A 64 -7.93 11.80 1.18
N ILE A 65 -6.98 11.14 1.86
CA ILE A 65 -6.33 11.70 3.07
C ILE A 65 -5.61 13.00 2.75
N ALA A 66 -4.89 13.07 1.63
CA ALA A 66 -4.21 14.29 1.21
C ALA A 66 -5.17 15.46 0.90
N ASN A 67 -6.40 15.15 0.49
CA ASN A 67 -7.52 16.08 0.31
C ASN A 67 -8.28 16.41 1.61
N GLY A 68 -7.94 15.78 2.74
CA GLY A 68 -8.64 15.97 4.03
C GLY A 68 -9.85 15.05 4.23
N GLU A 69 -10.12 14.14 3.30
CA GLU A 69 -11.23 13.19 3.32
C GLU A 69 -10.85 11.92 4.11
N LEU A 70 -10.55 12.07 5.39
CA LEU A 70 -9.96 11.01 6.22
C LEU A 70 -10.81 9.73 6.29
N ALA A 71 -12.14 9.88 6.37
CA ALA A 71 -13.06 8.76 6.42
C ALA A 71 -13.10 7.96 5.11
N GLU A 72 -13.04 8.64 3.96
CA GLU A 72 -12.94 7.97 2.67
C GLU A 72 -11.59 7.28 2.53
N GLY A 73 -10.52 7.94 3.00
CA GLY A 73 -9.20 7.34 3.13
C GLY A 73 -9.20 5.99 3.84
N GLU A 74 -9.79 5.96 5.03
CA GLU A 74 -9.91 4.73 5.83
C GLU A 74 -10.72 3.65 5.11
N LYS A 75 -11.87 4.02 4.53
CA LYS A 75 -12.72 3.09 3.76
C LYS A 75 -11.94 2.46 2.61
N GLN A 76 -11.19 3.24 1.85
CA GLN A 76 -10.40 2.77 0.72
C GLN A 76 -9.27 1.82 1.17
N PHE A 77 -8.60 2.09 2.29
CA PHE A 77 -7.65 1.13 2.86
C PHE A 77 -8.32 -0.18 3.28
N ASN A 78 -9.51 -0.13 3.88
CA ASN A 78 -10.23 -1.35 4.27
C ASN A 78 -10.64 -2.19 3.05
N VAL A 79 -11.02 -1.55 1.94
CA VAL A 79 -11.25 -2.26 0.66
C VAL A 79 -9.97 -2.93 0.16
N ALA A 80 -8.83 -2.22 0.19
CA ALA A 80 -7.55 -2.80 -0.19
C ALA A 80 -7.16 -4.01 0.67
N LEU A 81 -7.40 -3.97 1.99
CA LEU A 81 -7.14 -5.09 2.89
C LEU A 81 -8.07 -6.27 2.63
N SER A 82 -9.37 -6.02 2.40
CA SER A 82 -10.31 -7.08 2.06
C SER A 82 -9.92 -7.82 0.76
N GLU A 83 -9.40 -7.09 -0.23
CA GLU A 83 -8.84 -7.70 -1.44
C GLU A 83 -7.62 -8.58 -1.13
N LEU A 84 -6.74 -8.13 -0.24
CA LEU A 84 -5.52 -8.83 0.16
C LEU A 84 -5.78 -10.06 1.05
N ASP A 85 -6.91 -10.12 1.75
CA ASP A 85 -7.32 -11.30 2.51
C ASP A 85 -7.63 -12.49 1.55
N HIS A 86 -8.20 -12.20 0.38
CA HIS A 86 -8.52 -13.20 -0.64
C HIS A 86 -7.35 -13.46 -1.59
N HIS A 87 -6.55 -12.42 -1.88
CA HIS A 87 -5.44 -12.45 -2.82
C HIS A 87 -4.15 -11.91 -2.18
N PRO A 88 -3.46 -12.72 -1.36
CA PRO A 88 -2.35 -12.25 -0.54
C PRO A 88 -1.20 -11.62 -1.35
N SER A 89 -0.86 -10.40 -0.97
CA SER A 89 0.37 -9.73 -1.42
C SER A 89 1.08 -9.10 -0.22
N PRO A 90 2.04 -9.80 0.41
CA PRO A 90 2.70 -9.33 1.63
C PRO A 90 3.25 -7.90 1.50
N LEU A 91 3.88 -7.59 0.36
CA LEU A 91 4.46 -6.26 0.10
C LEU A 91 3.43 -5.12 0.01
N VAL A 92 2.19 -5.41 -0.39
CA VAL A 92 1.12 -4.40 -0.43
C VAL A 92 0.44 -4.35 0.94
N ALA A 93 0.22 -5.50 1.58
CA ALA A 93 -0.45 -5.62 2.87
C ALA A 93 0.28 -4.86 3.99
N TRP A 94 1.58 -5.09 4.20
CA TRP A 94 2.30 -4.40 5.28
C TRP A 94 2.32 -2.88 5.09
N LYS A 95 2.40 -2.41 3.84
CA LYS A 95 2.35 -0.98 3.52
C LYS A 95 0.97 -0.39 3.79
N THR A 96 -0.10 -1.11 3.43
CA THR A 96 -1.49 -0.69 3.66
C THR A 96 -1.79 -0.61 5.16
N TYR A 97 -1.33 -1.59 5.93
CA TYR A 97 -1.41 -1.55 7.39
C TYR A 97 -0.61 -0.39 7.99
N ALA A 98 0.61 -0.13 7.49
CA ALA A 98 1.39 1.02 7.93
C ALA A 98 0.71 2.37 7.61
N ASP A 99 0.07 2.48 6.44
CA ASP A 99 -0.72 3.67 6.08
C ASP A 99 -1.92 3.88 7.02
N LEU A 100 -2.66 2.82 7.38
CA LEU A 100 -3.72 2.89 8.39
C LEU A 100 -3.18 3.27 9.77
N GLY A 101 -2.04 2.71 10.17
CA GLY A 101 -1.37 3.07 11.42
C GLY A 101 -1.01 4.57 11.49
N ARG A 102 -0.53 5.13 10.39
CA ARG A 102 -0.30 6.58 10.25
C ARG A 102 -1.59 7.38 10.35
N LEU A 103 -2.65 6.98 9.63
CA LEU A 103 -3.94 7.65 9.67
C LEU A 103 -4.52 7.68 11.09
N LYS A 104 -4.52 6.54 11.80
CA LYS A 104 -5.01 6.47 13.18
C LYS A 104 -4.15 7.32 14.13
N SER A 105 -2.83 7.36 13.92
CA SER A 105 -1.95 8.26 14.67
C SER A 105 -2.30 9.73 14.45
N GLN A 106 -2.59 10.12 13.19
CA GLN A 106 -3.01 11.48 12.84
C GLN A 106 -4.36 11.86 13.49
N LEU A 107 -5.25 10.88 13.65
CA LEU A 107 -6.55 11.04 14.32
C LEU A 107 -6.45 11.02 15.86
N GLY A 108 -5.27 10.80 16.43
CA GLY A 108 -5.07 10.67 17.88
C GLY A 108 -5.48 9.31 18.46
N ASP A 109 -5.93 8.37 17.62
CA ASP A 109 -6.30 7.01 18.01
C ASP A 109 -5.05 6.13 18.12
N SER A 110 -4.32 6.34 19.22
CA SER A 110 -3.08 5.62 19.51
C SER A 110 -3.26 4.10 19.65
N PRO A 111 -4.33 3.57 20.29
CA PRO A 111 -4.58 2.14 20.34
C PRO A 111 -4.70 1.52 18.94
N SER A 112 -5.60 2.03 18.09
CA SER A 112 -5.79 1.48 16.74
C SER A 112 -4.54 1.64 15.87
N ALA A 113 -3.82 2.76 16.02
CA ALA A 113 -2.56 2.96 15.31
C ALA A 113 -1.54 1.86 15.62
N ARG A 114 -1.37 1.51 16.89
CA ARG A 114 -0.46 0.45 17.34
C ARG A 114 -0.88 -0.90 16.79
N GLU A 115 -2.17 -1.22 16.79
CA GLU A 115 -2.68 -2.48 16.24
C GLU A 115 -2.35 -2.63 14.75
N PHE A 116 -2.56 -1.57 13.96
CA PHE A 116 -2.23 -1.60 12.53
C PHE A 116 -0.71 -1.67 12.28
N PHE A 117 0.11 -0.96 13.07
CA PHE A 117 1.56 -1.12 12.96
C PHE A 117 2.04 -2.51 13.38
N ALA A 118 1.41 -3.15 14.37
CA ALA A 118 1.72 -4.53 14.76
C ALA A 118 1.44 -5.52 13.61
N LYS A 119 0.28 -5.42 12.96
CA LYS A 119 -0.04 -6.22 11.76
C LYS A 119 0.96 -6.00 10.61
N ALA A 120 1.38 -4.76 10.39
CA ALA A 120 2.44 -4.46 9.42
C ALA A 120 3.78 -5.12 9.83
N ALA A 121 4.14 -5.05 11.11
CA ALA A 121 5.38 -5.60 11.64
C ALA A 121 5.43 -7.14 11.53
N GLU A 122 4.32 -7.84 11.78
CA GLU A 122 4.22 -9.29 11.59
C GLU A 122 4.59 -9.70 10.16
N ILE A 123 4.02 -9.01 9.16
CA ILE A 123 4.31 -9.29 7.75
C ILE A 123 5.76 -8.94 7.40
N VAL A 124 6.27 -7.80 7.89
CA VAL A 124 7.68 -7.40 7.71
C VAL A 124 8.62 -8.47 8.27
N ASN A 125 8.36 -8.97 9.47
CA ASN A 125 9.17 -10.00 10.12
C ASN A 125 9.11 -11.32 9.34
N SER A 126 7.96 -11.69 8.80
CA SER A 126 7.82 -12.85 7.91
C SER A 126 8.67 -12.70 6.64
N ILE A 127 8.67 -11.51 6.02
CA ILE A 127 9.52 -11.23 4.85
C ILE A 127 11.00 -11.36 5.24
N VAL A 128 11.43 -10.72 6.33
CA VAL A 128 12.81 -10.79 6.84
C VAL A 128 13.27 -12.23 7.06
N ALA A 129 12.43 -13.07 7.67
CA ALA A 129 12.71 -14.48 7.91
C ALA A 129 12.85 -15.31 6.62
N SER A 130 12.16 -14.91 5.54
CA SER A 130 12.20 -15.59 4.24
C SER A 130 13.42 -15.23 3.38
N VAL A 131 14.08 -14.08 3.65
CA VAL A 131 15.23 -13.62 2.85
C VAL A 131 16.50 -14.31 3.35
N SER A 132 17.14 -15.14 2.52
CA SER A 132 18.37 -15.85 2.88
C SER A 132 19.63 -14.98 2.81
N ASP A 133 19.64 -13.97 1.93
CA ASP A 133 20.77 -13.06 1.75
C ASP A 133 20.84 -12.02 2.88
N GLU A 134 21.94 -12.03 3.63
CA GLU A 134 22.13 -11.15 4.80
C GLU A 134 22.17 -9.67 4.42
N GLY A 135 22.74 -9.34 3.25
CA GLY A 135 22.85 -7.97 2.77
C GLY A 135 21.48 -7.39 2.41
N LEU A 136 20.67 -8.15 1.69
CA LEU A 136 19.29 -7.78 1.36
C LEU A 136 18.41 -7.70 2.62
N ARG A 137 18.58 -8.64 3.55
CA ARG A 137 17.84 -8.63 4.82
C ARG A 137 18.15 -7.37 5.63
N THR A 138 19.44 -7.06 5.80
CA THR A 138 19.90 -5.87 6.52
C THR A 138 19.42 -4.58 5.83
N THR A 139 19.54 -4.51 4.51
CA THR A 139 19.07 -3.34 3.73
C THR A 139 17.57 -3.13 3.89
N PHE A 140 16.76 -4.19 3.86
CA PHE A 140 15.33 -4.11 4.08
C PHE A 140 14.99 -3.62 5.49
N MET A 141 15.60 -4.22 6.53
CA MET A 141 15.37 -3.84 7.94
C MET A 141 15.80 -2.41 8.26
N THR A 142 16.80 -1.88 7.57
CA THR A 142 17.30 -0.53 7.79
C THR A 142 16.56 0.54 7.00
N SER A 143 15.68 0.15 6.08
CA SER A 143 14.85 1.10 5.34
C SER A 143 13.95 1.90 6.28
N GLU A 144 13.74 3.18 5.96
CA GLU A 144 12.96 4.11 6.78
C GLU A 144 11.54 3.58 7.05
N ALA A 145 10.87 3.09 6.00
CA ALA A 145 9.51 2.56 6.10
C ALA A 145 9.41 1.33 7.02
N VAL A 146 10.43 0.45 7.03
CA VAL A 146 10.45 -0.71 7.93
C VAL A 146 10.72 -0.28 9.36
N ARG A 147 11.67 0.63 9.59
CA ARG A 147 11.94 1.17 10.92
C ARG A 147 10.73 1.88 11.52
N GLU A 148 10.00 2.65 10.71
CA GLU A 148 8.73 3.28 11.12
C GLU A 148 7.74 2.25 11.64
N VAL A 149 7.50 1.18 10.86
CA VAL A 149 6.58 0.10 11.24
C VAL A 149 6.99 -0.56 12.55
N LEU A 150 8.26 -0.94 12.68
CA LEU A 150 8.75 -1.61 13.89
C LEU A 150 8.67 -0.70 15.12
N ASN A 151 8.97 0.59 14.97
CA ASN A 151 8.85 1.57 16.05
C ASN A 151 7.38 1.85 16.43
N GLY A 152 6.49 1.92 15.44
CA GLY A 152 5.05 2.08 15.64
C GLY A 152 4.46 0.90 16.39
N ALA A 153 4.92 -0.32 16.08
CA ALA A 153 4.55 -1.53 16.79
C ALA A 153 5.14 -1.57 18.21
N ALA A 154 6.41 -1.23 18.42
CA ALA A 154 7.07 -1.30 19.72
C ALA A 154 6.43 -0.39 20.80
N LYS A 155 5.79 0.72 20.40
CA LYS A 155 4.99 1.56 21.30
C LYS A 155 3.78 0.82 21.92
N SER A 156 3.46 -0.40 21.48
CA SER A 156 2.46 -1.29 22.10
C SER A 156 2.98 -2.08 23.31
N ALA A 157 4.29 -2.38 23.38
CA ALA A 157 4.87 -3.23 24.40
C ALA A 157 5.28 -2.49 25.69
N SER A 158 5.15 -1.15 25.70
CA SER A 158 5.55 -0.27 26.81
C SER A 158 4.36 0.48 27.45
N SER A 159 3.13 -0.01 27.30
CA SER A 159 1.93 0.47 28.00
C SER A 159 1.24 -0.71 28.68
#